data_AF-A0A2B7WUN7-F1
#
_entry.id   AF-A0A2B7WUN7-F1
#
_cell.length_a   1.000
_cell.length_b   1.000
_cell.length_c   1.000
_cell.angle_alpha   90.00
_cell.angle_beta   90.00
_cell.angle_gamma   90.00
#
_symmetry.space_group_name_H-M   'P 1'
#
loop_
_entity.id
_entity.type
_entity.pdbx_description
1 polymer ?
#
loop_
_entity_poly.entity_id
_entity_poly.type
_entity_poly.pdbx_seq_one_letter_code
_entity_poly.pdbx_strand_id
1 'polypeptide(L)'
;MRPTPVYYRLRQSVIEAERKFHFDKSLLERFRANNGNPPFFRLEYLGKKTFEDIYFDQNELLCSNGIWVRKRNGNWQAKLRQKGGGGEGGEGGFTNAQYEELEGKDRILDMIRGRRLNVNNDNNADPNCERLGLQLFARYTTYREAWKLDEKFEVVLDTTDFGHSVGEVELVETIEVEDDDEQAATARKRAVASDMDGKIEAFMRQYSWAFGKKKKPVGKLTAYFSAIRAGTLTLDRY
;
A
#
# COMPACT_ATOMS: atom_id res chain seq x y z
N MET A 1 -20.79 24.08 -39.56
CA MET A 1 -19.69 23.34 -38.90
C MET A 1 -20.30 22.22 -38.07
N ARG A 2 -19.96 20.96 -38.33
CA ARG A 2 -20.26 19.87 -37.39
C ARG A 2 -19.17 19.84 -36.33
N PRO A 3 -19.49 19.72 -35.02
CA PRO A 3 -18.45 19.63 -34.00
C PRO A 3 -17.66 18.34 -34.20
N THR A 4 -16.34 18.46 -34.28
CA THR A 4 -15.41 17.32 -34.30
C THR A 4 -15.56 16.58 -32.96
N PRO A 5 -15.75 15.25 -32.94
CA PRO A 5 -15.78 14.52 -31.69
C PRO A 5 -14.40 14.60 -31.05
N VAL A 6 -14.32 15.17 -29.86
CA VAL A 6 -13.13 15.07 -29.00
C VAL A 6 -13.20 13.67 -28.39
N TYR A 7 -12.42 12.74 -28.91
CA TYR A 7 -12.28 11.43 -28.32
C TYR A 7 -11.27 11.53 -27.17
N TYR A 8 -11.77 11.70 -25.95
CA TYR A 8 -10.95 11.59 -24.75
C TYR A 8 -10.42 10.16 -24.65
N ARG A 9 -9.10 10.00 -24.52
CA ARG A 9 -8.51 8.71 -24.18
C ARG A 9 -8.73 8.50 -22.68
N LEU A 10 -9.37 7.40 -22.32
CA LEU A 10 -9.54 7.00 -20.92
C LEU A 10 -8.45 5.98 -20.57
N ARG A 11 -7.87 6.13 -19.38
CA ARG A 11 -6.97 5.14 -18.78
C ARG A 11 -7.57 4.62 -17.48
N GLN A 12 -7.32 3.34 -17.19
CA GLN A 12 -7.68 2.76 -15.90
C GLN A 12 -6.62 3.08 -14.84
N SER A 13 -7.09 3.50 -13.67
CA SER A 13 -6.29 3.68 -12.46
C SER A 13 -6.88 2.84 -11.33
N VAL A 14 -6.01 2.10 -10.65
CA VAL A 14 -6.35 1.31 -9.46
C VAL A 14 -6.06 2.15 -8.23
N ILE A 15 -7.10 2.43 -7.44
CA ILE A 15 -7.02 3.18 -6.20
C ILE A 15 -7.23 2.21 -5.04
N GLU A 16 -6.34 2.29 -4.07
CA GLU A 16 -6.38 1.53 -2.83
C GLU A 16 -6.46 2.50 -1.66
N ALA A 17 -7.41 2.27 -0.75
CA ALA A 17 -7.41 2.87 0.58
C ALA A 17 -7.17 1.75 1.58
N GLU A 18 -6.24 1.96 2.51
CA GLU A 18 -5.89 0.99 3.54
C GLU A 18 -5.87 1.66 4.92
N ARG A 19 -6.32 0.92 5.93
CA ARG A 19 -6.19 1.32 7.34
C ARG A 19 -5.62 0.19 8.18
N LYS A 20 -4.49 0.47 8.84
CA LYS A 20 -3.76 -0.51 9.65
C LYS A 20 -4.39 -0.68 11.03
N PHE A 21 -4.28 -1.86 11.59
CA PHE A 21 -4.64 -2.17 12.97
C PHE A 21 -3.67 -3.20 13.55
N HIS A 22 -3.62 -3.25 14.88
CA HIS A 22 -2.88 -4.28 15.60
C HIS A 22 -3.79 -5.47 15.87
N PHE A 23 -3.26 -6.69 15.71
CA PHE A 23 -3.93 -7.91 16.14
C PHE A 23 -3.02 -8.75 17.03
N ASP A 24 -3.66 -9.54 17.89
CA ASP A 24 -3.04 -10.55 18.73
C ASP A 24 -3.83 -11.86 18.64
N LYS A 25 -3.31 -12.93 19.24
CA LYS A 25 -3.94 -14.25 19.20
C LYS A 25 -5.40 -14.24 19.69
N SER A 26 -5.70 -13.48 20.74
CA SER A 26 -7.06 -13.41 21.31
C SER A 26 -8.04 -12.74 20.35
N LEU A 27 -7.59 -11.69 19.66
CA LEU A 27 -8.38 -11.01 18.64
C LEU A 27 -8.63 -11.92 17.43
N LEU A 28 -7.62 -12.68 16.99
CA LEU A 28 -7.72 -13.58 15.85
C LEU A 28 -8.74 -14.71 16.07
N GLU A 29 -8.74 -15.32 17.25
CA GLU A 29 -9.71 -16.39 17.58
C GLU A 29 -11.14 -15.85 17.49
N ARG A 30 -11.39 -14.66 18.05
CA ARG A 30 -12.69 -14.01 17.99
C ARG A 30 -13.06 -13.58 16.56
N PHE A 31 -12.11 -13.03 15.82
CA PHE A 31 -12.28 -12.58 14.43
C PHE A 31 -12.68 -13.74 13.52
N ARG A 32 -11.91 -14.85 13.54
CA ARG A 32 -12.15 -16.03 12.70
C ARG A 32 -13.47 -16.73 13.02
N ALA A 33 -13.91 -16.66 14.28
CA ALA A 33 -15.20 -17.20 14.71
C ALA A 33 -16.38 -16.29 14.37
N ASN A 34 -16.13 -15.06 13.89
CA ASN A 34 -17.15 -14.01 13.71
C ASN A 34 -18.01 -13.76 14.98
N ASN A 35 -17.45 -13.97 16.18
CA ASN A 35 -18.16 -13.83 17.46
C ASN A 35 -18.08 -12.38 18.00
N GLY A 36 -18.21 -11.43 17.08
CA GLY A 36 -18.32 -10.01 17.33
C GLY A 36 -19.68 -9.57 17.83
N ASN A 37 -19.78 -8.32 18.28
CA ASN A 37 -21.09 -7.66 18.42
C ASN A 37 -21.02 -6.22 17.89
N PRO A 38 -21.69 -5.89 16.78
CA PRO A 38 -22.35 -6.84 15.87
C PRO A 38 -21.33 -7.79 15.22
N PRO A 39 -21.72 -9.02 14.83
CA PRO A 39 -20.90 -9.85 13.96
C PRO A 39 -20.78 -9.21 12.57
N PHE A 40 -19.73 -9.52 11.83
CA PHE A 40 -19.64 -9.18 10.40
C PHE A 40 -20.86 -9.76 9.66
N PHE A 41 -21.40 -9.00 8.72
CA PHE A 41 -22.53 -9.46 7.91
C PHE A 41 -22.12 -10.67 7.05
N ARG A 42 -20.92 -10.63 6.47
CA ARG A 42 -20.31 -11.77 5.80
C ARG A 42 -18.81 -11.82 6.09
N LEU A 43 -18.31 -13.01 6.40
CA LEU A 43 -16.88 -13.28 6.61
C LEU A 43 -16.46 -14.46 5.74
N GLU A 44 -15.60 -14.21 4.75
CA GLU A 44 -15.14 -15.20 3.79
C GLU A 44 -13.61 -15.32 3.85
N TYR A 45 -13.11 -16.54 3.97
CA TYR A 45 -11.68 -16.81 3.99
C TYR A 45 -11.13 -16.89 2.56
N LEU A 46 -10.13 -16.05 2.24
CA LEU A 46 -9.51 -16.01 0.91
C LEU A 46 -8.21 -16.82 0.82
N GLY A 47 -7.77 -17.44 1.92
CA GLY A 47 -6.58 -18.28 1.95
C GLY A 47 -5.34 -17.61 2.54
N LYS A 48 -4.22 -18.32 2.44
CA LYS A 48 -2.89 -17.85 2.85
C LYS A 48 -1.98 -17.70 1.65
N LYS A 49 -1.10 -16.70 1.69
CA LYS A 49 -0.07 -16.44 0.68
C LYS A 49 1.25 -16.14 1.37
N THR A 50 2.33 -16.52 0.71
CA THR A 50 3.70 -16.13 1.08
C THR A 50 4.31 -15.42 -0.10
N PHE A 51 4.93 -14.27 0.16
CA PHE A 51 5.62 -13.50 -0.87
C PHE A 51 6.80 -12.74 -0.29
N GLU A 52 7.83 -12.58 -1.10
CA GLU A 52 8.97 -11.73 -0.79
C GLU A 52 8.76 -10.36 -1.43
N ASP A 53 8.97 -9.31 -0.63
CA ASP A 53 9.07 -7.94 -1.10
C ASP A 53 10.53 -7.48 -1.00
N ILE A 54 11.07 -7.04 -2.13
CA ILE A 54 12.35 -6.34 -2.22
C ILE A 54 12.05 -4.89 -2.59
N TYR A 55 12.24 -3.97 -1.65
CA TYR A 55 12.03 -2.55 -1.85
C TYR A 55 13.28 -1.87 -2.38
N PHE A 56 13.06 -0.90 -3.26
CA PHE A 56 14.12 -0.14 -3.91
C PHE A 56 13.88 1.36 -3.75
N ASP A 57 14.95 2.09 -3.48
CA ASP A 57 14.95 3.55 -3.34
C ASP A 57 16.32 4.11 -3.76
N GLN A 58 16.45 5.42 -3.87
CA GLN A 58 17.74 6.10 -3.97
C GLN A 58 17.84 7.12 -2.84
N ASN A 59 18.57 6.79 -1.78
CA ASN A 59 18.79 7.69 -0.63
C ASN A 59 17.48 8.33 -0.13
N GLU A 60 16.43 7.52 0.03
CA GLU A 60 15.08 7.93 0.48
C GLU A 60 14.34 8.91 -0.45
N LEU A 61 14.84 9.16 -1.68
CA LEU A 61 14.23 10.06 -2.66
C LEU A 61 12.79 9.64 -3.00
N LEU A 62 12.56 8.35 -3.24
CA LEU A 62 11.24 7.87 -3.64
C LEU A 62 10.28 7.87 -2.46
N CYS A 63 10.67 7.26 -1.33
CA CYS A 63 9.77 7.13 -0.18
C CYS A 63 9.42 8.48 0.44
N SER A 64 10.34 9.45 0.48
CA SER A 64 10.05 10.83 0.92
C SER A 64 9.06 11.56 0.01
N ASN A 65 8.97 11.16 -1.27
CA ASN A 65 7.97 11.63 -2.22
C ASN A 65 6.69 10.79 -2.23
N GLY A 66 6.54 9.88 -1.26
CA GLY A 66 5.37 9.01 -1.12
C GLY A 66 5.32 7.89 -2.17
N ILE A 67 6.47 7.53 -2.75
CA ILE A 67 6.59 6.49 -3.77
C ILE A 67 7.31 5.30 -3.17
N TRP A 68 6.69 4.13 -3.23
CA TRP A 68 7.27 2.88 -2.72
C TRP A 68 7.41 1.90 -3.87
N VAL A 69 8.63 1.74 -4.38
CA VAL A 69 8.93 0.79 -5.46
C VAL A 69 9.39 -0.53 -4.85
N ARG A 70 8.81 -1.63 -5.32
CA ARG A 70 9.16 -2.98 -4.87
C ARG A 70 9.15 -3.99 -6.02
N LYS A 71 9.91 -5.07 -5.86
CA LYS A 71 9.66 -6.34 -6.53
C LYS A 71 8.94 -7.26 -5.57
N ARG A 72 7.74 -7.70 -5.96
CA ARG A 72 6.98 -8.74 -5.25
C ARG A 72 7.01 -10.03 -6.06
N ASN A 73 7.62 -11.08 -5.53
CA ASN A 73 7.82 -12.34 -6.25
C ASN A 73 8.37 -12.14 -7.68
N GLY A 74 9.34 -11.25 -7.83
CA GLY A 74 9.97 -10.91 -9.11
C GLY A 74 9.25 -9.85 -9.96
N ASN A 75 7.99 -9.52 -9.67
CA ASN A 75 7.22 -8.54 -10.43
C ASN A 75 7.36 -7.13 -9.86
N TRP A 76 7.62 -6.15 -10.72
CA TRP A 76 7.73 -4.75 -10.32
C TRP A 76 6.36 -4.14 -10.02
N GLN A 77 6.27 -3.52 -8.85
CA GLN A 77 5.10 -2.77 -8.38
C GLN A 77 5.55 -1.44 -7.78
N ALA A 78 4.69 -0.41 -7.86
CA ALA A 78 4.88 0.83 -7.14
C ALA A 78 3.57 1.30 -6.49
N LYS A 79 3.64 1.70 -5.21
CA LYS A 79 2.56 2.42 -4.52
C LYS A 79 2.84 3.92 -4.55
N LEU A 80 1.90 4.71 -5.03
CA LEU A 80 1.98 6.17 -5.08
C LEU A 80 0.99 6.80 -4.10
N ARG A 81 1.49 7.41 -3.04
CA ARG A 81 0.64 8.08 -2.06
C ARG A 81 -0.05 9.28 -2.69
N GLN A 82 -1.37 9.36 -2.55
CA GLN A 82 -2.13 10.54 -2.95
C GLN A 82 -1.82 11.70 -1.99
N LYS A 83 -1.27 12.82 -2.50
CA LYS A 83 -1.04 14.04 -1.68
C LYS A 83 -2.38 14.54 -1.16
N GLY A 84 -2.49 14.74 0.15
CA GLY A 84 -3.72 15.19 0.83
C GLY A 84 -4.53 14.09 1.54
N GLY A 85 -4.16 12.81 1.41
CA GLY A 85 -4.70 11.75 2.25
C GLY A 85 -4.17 11.87 3.68
N GLY A 86 -5.05 12.28 4.61
CA GLY A 86 -4.86 12.49 6.05
C GLY A 86 -3.47 12.16 6.63
N GLY A 87 -2.67 13.21 6.87
CA GLY A 87 -1.39 13.13 7.55
C GLY A 87 -0.39 14.12 6.98
N GLU A 88 -0.63 15.41 7.15
CA GLU A 88 0.47 16.39 7.15
C GLU A 88 1.40 16.05 8.32
N GLY A 89 2.68 15.80 8.03
CA GLY A 89 3.80 16.10 8.92
C GLY A 89 3.77 15.61 10.37
N GLY A 90 3.07 14.53 10.72
CA GLY A 90 2.99 14.05 12.10
C GLY A 90 2.94 12.54 12.16
N GLU A 91 3.49 11.98 13.24
CA GLU A 91 3.70 10.55 13.51
C GLU A 91 2.45 9.64 13.36
N GLY A 92 1.26 10.17 13.00
CA GLY A 92 0.04 9.43 12.69
C GLY A 92 -0.17 9.03 11.21
N GLY A 93 0.65 9.52 10.27
CA GLY A 93 0.39 9.47 8.82
C GLY A 93 0.49 8.12 8.08
N PHE A 94 0.83 7.03 8.77
CA PHE A 94 0.94 5.67 8.18
C PHE A 94 -0.23 4.73 8.52
N THR A 95 -1.10 5.16 9.44
CA THR A 95 -2.26 4.35 9.86
C THR A 95 -3.30 4.30 8.75
N ASN A 96 -3.50 5.43 8.07
CA ASN A 96 -4.41 5.57 6.95
C ASN A 96 -3.56 5.89 5.72
N ALA A 97 -3.75 5.16 4.65
CA ALA A 97 -3.04 5.45 3.42
C ALA A 97 -3.92 5.25 2.20
N GLN A 98 -3.63 6.04 1.18
CA GLN A 98 -4.34 6.07 -0.08
C GLN A 98 -3.29 6.01 -1.18
N TYR A 99 -3.38 4.98 -2.01
CA TYR A 99 -2.39 4.69 -3.03
C TYR A 99 -3.05 4.59 -4.42
N GLU A 100 -2.33 5.06 -5.44
CA GLU A 100 -2.48 4.49 -6.77
C GLU A 100 -1.42 3.39 -6.92
N GLU A 101 -1.85 2.20 -7.34
CA GLU A 101 -0.93 1.09 -7.63
C GLU A 101 -0.56 1.06 -9.11
N LEU A 102 0.73 0.92 -9.39
CA LEU A 102 1.27 0.70 -10.72
C LEU A 102 1.97 -0.66 -10.77
N GLU A 103 1.77 -1.37 -11.86
CA GLU A 103 2.46 -2.62 -12.16
C GLU A 103 3.29 -2.49 -13.44
N GLY A 104 4.41 -3.19 -13.46
CA GLY A 104 5.30 -3.24 -14.61
C GLY A 104 6.37 -2.16 -14.59
N LYS A 105 7.57 -2.56 -15.02
CA LYS A 105 8.79 -1.74 -14.95
C LYS A 105 8.67 -0.44 -15.75
N ASP A 106 8.13 -0.49 -16.96
CA ASP A 106 8.07 0.66 -17.87
C ASP A 106 7.14 1.76 -17.34
N ARG A 107 5.97 1.39 -16.81
CA ARG A 107 5.04 2.35 -16.20
C ARG A 107 5.65 3.04 -14.97
N ILE A 108 6.43 2.30 -14.18
CA ILE A 108 7.14 2.84 -13.03
C ILE A 108 8.24 3.81 -13.47
N LEU A 109 9.00 3.47 -14.52
CA LEU A 109 10.01 4.36 -15.11
C LEU A 109 9.41 5.66 -15.64
N ASP A 110 8.33 5.56 -16.43
CA ASP A 110 7.67 6.72 -17.01
C ASP A 110 7.11 7.63 -15.90
N MET A 111 6.59 7.04 -14.82
CA MET A 111 6.15 7.77 -13.64
C MET A 111 7.29 8.50 -12.93
N ILE A 112 8.42 7.83 -12.68
CA ILE A 112 9.60 8.45 -12.04
C ILE A 112 10.11 9.62 -12.89
N ARG A 113 10.23 9.42 -14.21
CA ARG A 113 10.64 10.45 -15.18
C ARG A 113 9.67 11.62 -15.25
N GLY A 114 8.37 11.34 -15.33
CA GLY A 114 7.32 12.36 -15.38
C GLY A 114 7.29 13.25 -14.14
N ARG A 115 7.67 12.69 -12.97
CA ARG A 115 7.82 13.44 -11.71
C ARG A 115 9.15 14.19 -11.58
N ARG A 116 10.03 14.10 -12.59
CA ARG A 116 11.36 14.74 -12.61
C ARG A 116 12.20 14.38 -11.39
N LEU A 117 12.06 13.15 -10.89
CA LEU A 117 12.91 12.64 -9.83
C LEU A 117 14.25 12.21 -10.45
N ASN A 118 15.32 12.90 -10.06
CA ASN A 118 16.67 12.65 -10.57
C ASN A 118 17.23 11.39 -9.90
N VAL A 119 16.84 10.24 -10.43
CA VAL A 119 17.46 8.97 -10.07
C VAL A 119 18.79 8.88 -10.82
N ASN A 120 19.90 8.71 -10.11
CA ASN A 120 21.24 8.68 -10.69
C ASN A 120 21.35 7.42 -11.57
N ASN A 121 21.78 7.59 -12.82
CA ASN A 121 22.19 6.49 -13.69
C ASN A 121 23.61 6.00 -13.34
N ASP A 122 24.01 6.05 -12.06
CA ASP A 122 25.35 5.59 -11.67
C ASP A 122 25.44 4.08 -11.90
N ASN A 123 26.51 3.64 -12.56
CA ASN A 123 26.80 2.25 -12.93
C ASN A 123 27.01 1.29 -11.74
N ASN A 124 26.70 1.72 -10.50
CA ASN A 124 26.68 0.92 -9.28
C ASN A 124 25.26 0.41 -8.97
N ALA A 125 24.42 0.25 -10.00
CA ALA A 125 23.13 -0.40 -9.87
C ALA A 125 23.34 -1.83 -9.37
N ASP A 126 22.59 -2.25 -8.36
CA ASP A 126 22.55 -3.65 -7.95
C ASP A 126 22.13 -4.48 -9.19
N PRO A 127 22.81 -5.59 -9.53
CA PRO A 127 22.41 -6.49 -10.63
C PRO A 127 20.95 -6.98 -10.53
N ASN A 128 20.36 -6.99 -9.33
CA ASN A 128 18.95 -7.24 -9.11
C ASN A 128 18.03 -6.04 -9.44
N CYS A 129 18.58 -4.84 -9.67
CA CYS A 129 17.88 -3.58 -9.87
C CYS A 129 17.73 -3.14 -11.33
N GLU A 130 18.41 -3.81 -12.26
CA GLU A 130 18.93 -3.10 -13.44
C GLU A 130 17.88 -2.76 -14.50
N ARG A 131 17.28 -1.60 -14.33
CA ARG A 131 17.52 -0.39 -15.16
C ARG A 131 16.76 0.80 -14.53
N LEU A 132 16.43 0.73 -13.23
CA LEU A 132 15.80 1.85 -12.53
C LEU A 132 16.82 2.81 -11.91
N GLY A 133 18.10 2.43 -11.77
CA GLY A 133 19.10 3.26 -11.06
C GLY A 133 18.87 3.34 -9.55
N LEU A 134 18.08 2.42 -8.98
CA LEU A 134 17.75 2.36 -7.57
C LEU A 134 18.67 1.40 -6.82
N GLN A 135 18.68 1.49 -5.51
CA GLN A 135 19.42 0.63 -4.59
C GLN A 135 18.47 -0.20 -3.75
N LEU A 136 18.92 -1.36 -3.28
CA LEU A 136 18.21 -2.15 -2.29
C LEU A 136 17.94 -1.30 -1.04
N PHE A 137 16.68 -1.19 -0.65
CA PHE A 137 16.23 -0.40 0.48
C PHE A 137 15.77 -1.26 1.66
N ALA A 138 15.02 -2.33 1.38
CA ALA A 138 14.60 -3.32 2.37
C ALA A 138 14.24 -4.64 1.69
N ARG A 139 14.38 -5.76 2.39
CA ARG A 139 13.98 -7.08 1.91
C ARG A 139 13.37 -7.88 3.04
N TYR A 140 12.16 -8.40 2.85
CA TYR A 140 11.53 -9.29 3.82
C TYR A 140 10.45 -10.15 3.18
N THR A 141 10.20 -11.30 3.78
CA THR A 141 9.10 -12.19 3.45
C THR A 141 7.88 -11.85 4.30
N THR A 142 6.70 -11.81 3.67
CA THR A 142 5.40 -11.68 4.34
C THR A 142 4.61 -12.98 4.22
N TYR A 143 4.07 -13.43 5.35
CA TYR A 143 3.06 -14.48 5.46
C TYR A 143 1.70 -13.80 5.68
N ARG A 144 0.84 -13.84 4.67
CA ARG A 144 -0.46 -13.17 4.64
C ARG A 144 -1.59 -14.18 4.80
N GLU A 145 -2.51 -13.88 5.70
CA GLU A 145 -3.83 -14.49 5.76
C GLU A 145 -4.87 -13.45 5.31
N ALA A 146 -5.68 -13.77 4.31
CA ALA A 146 -6.62 -12.81 3.69
C ALA A 146 -8.08 -13.22 3.88
N TRP A 147 -8.93 -12.22 4.05
CA TRP A 147 -10.37 -12.37 4.31
C TRP A 147 -11.16 -11.33 3.53
N LYS A 148 -12.35 -11.68 3.04
CA LYS A 148 -13.32 -10.75 2.46
C LYS A 148 -14.46 -10.54 3.45
N LEU A 149 -14.68 -9.28 3.83
CA LEU A 149 -15.66 -8.87 4.82
C LEU A 149 -16.73 -8.01 4.17
N ASP A 150 -17.98 -8.33 4.49
CA ASP A 150 -19.18 -7.63 4.01
C ASP A 150 -19.16 -7.38 2.51
N GLU A 151 -18.64 -8.37 1.76
CA GLU A 151 -18.54 -8.42 0.30
C GLU A 151 -17.66 -7.35 -0.35
N LYS A 152 -17.06 -6.48 0.45
CA LYS A 152 -16.43 -5.25 -0.03
C LYS A 152 -15.00 -5.07 0.47
N PHE A 153 -14.76 -5.28 1.75
CA PHE A 153 -13.47 -5.00 2.36
C PHE A 153 -12.58 -6.24 2.31
N GLU A 154 -11.33 -6.08 1.92
CA GLU A 154 -10.33 -7.11 2.13
C GLU A 154 -9.65 -6.82 3.47
N VAL A 155 -9.53 -7.83 4.33
CA VAL A 155 -8.75 -7.74 5.57
C VAL A 155 -7.60 -8.71 5.46
N VAL A 156 -6.39 -8.17 5.56
CA VAL A 156 -5.15 -8.92 5.50
C VAL A 156 -4.48 -8.91 6.86
N LEU A 157 -3.99 -10.07 7.27
CA LEU A 157 -3.25 -10.28 8.51
C LEU A 157 -1.85 -10.72 8.11
N ASP A 158 -0.91 -9.80 8.21
CA ASP A 158 0.46 -10.01 7.78
C ASP A 158 1.35 -10.31 9.00
N THR A 159 2.19 -11.33 8.86
CA THR A 159 3.36 -11.56 9.72
C THR A 159 4.61 -11.59 8.84
N THR A 160 5.71 -10.99 9.29
CA THR A 160 6.98 -10.99 8.55
C THR A 160 7.96 -12.01 9.10
N ASP A 161 8.94 -12.42 8.28
CA ASP A 161 10.05 -13.30 8.68
C ASP A 161 10.93 -12.71 9.81
N PHE A 162 10.97 -11.38 9.95
CA PHE A 162 11.62 -10.70 11.08
C PHE A 162 10.71 -10.53 12.32
N GLY A 163 9.53 -11.16 12.35
CA GLY A 163 8.69 -11.28 13.54
C GLY A 163 7.72 -10.12 13.79
N HIS A 164 7.53 -9.20 12.84
CA HIS A 164 6.52 -8.15 12.96
C HIS A 164 5.14 -8.64 12.50
N SER A 165 4.06 -8.09 13.06
CA SER A 165 2.70 -8.40 12.61
C SER A 165 1.82 -7.16 12.55
N VAL A 166 1.01 -7.05 11.50
CA VAL A 166 0.10 -5.93 11.27
C VAL A 166 -1.10 -6.38 10.44
N GLY A 167 -2.29 -5.92 10.85
CA GLY A 167 -3.51 -6.11 10.08
C GLY A 167 -3.80 -4.88 9.24
N GLU A 168 -4.39 -5.05 8.07
CA GLU A 168 -4.79 -3.95 7.19
C GLU A 168 -6.22 -4.22 6.70
N VAL A 169 -7.09 -3.20 6.79
CA VAL A 169 -8.39 -3.19 6.11
C VAL A 169 -8.18 -2.43 4.81
N GLU A 170 -8.36 -3.11 3.69
CA GLU A 170 -8.14 -2.61 2.34
C GLU A 170 -9.49 -2.47 1.61
N LEU A 171 -9.62 -1.39 0.84
CA LEU A 171 -10.67 -1.21 -0.15
C LEU A 171 -9.99 -0.82 -1.46
N VAL A 172 -10.33 -1.51 -2.54
CA VAL A 172 -9.76 -1.28 -3.87
C VAL A 172 -10.87 -0.92 -4.85
N GLU A 173 -10.70 0.18 -5.58
CA GLU A 173 -11.60 0.60 -6.65
C GLU A 173 -10.79 0.86 -7.93
N THR A 174 -11.27 0.34 -9.06
CA THR A 174 -10.71 0.67 -10.39
C THR A 174 -11.57 1.75 -11.02
N ILE A 175 -10.96 2.86 -11.40
CA ILE A 175 -11.64 4.00 -12.01
C ILE A 175 -11.06 4.33 -13.37
N GLU A 176 -11.89 4.89 -14.24
CA GLU A 176 -11.45 5.49 -15.49
C GLU A 176 -11.17 6.97 -15.28
N VAL A 177 -10.02 7.42 -15.77
CA VAL A 177 -9.60 8.82 -15.76
C VAL A 177 -9.20 9.25 -17.16
N GLU A 178 -9.45 10.52 -17.47
CA GLU A 178 -9.03 11.12 -18.75
C GLU A 178 -7.51 11.23 -18.80
N ASP A 179 -6.92 10.89 -19.95
CA ASP A 179 -5.48 10.82 -20.17
C ASP A 179 -4.88 12.20 -20.51
N ASP A 180 -5.70 13.10 -21.06
CA ASP A 180 -5.32 14.44 -21.51
C ASP A 180 -5.52 15.54 -20.44
N ASP A 181 -6.29 15.27 -19.37
CA ASP A 181 -6.45 16.17 -18.23
C ASP A 181 -5.95 15.52 -16.92
N GLU A 182 -4.64 15.60 -16.70
CA GLU A 182 -4.01 15.05 -15.49
C GLU A 182 -4.49 15.74 -14.20
N GLN A 183 -4.95 17.00 -14.28
CA GLN A 183 -5.46 17.73 -13.12
C GLN A 183 -6.84 17.19 -12.71
N ALA A 184 -7.75 17.01 -13.67
CA ALA A 184 -9.05 16.38 -13.45
C ALA A 184 -8.88 14.93 -13.00
N ALA A 185 -7.99 14.17 -13.64
CA ALA A 185 -7.64 12.81 -13.24
C ALA A 185 -7.17 12.75 -11.78
N THR A 186 -6.24 13.63 -11.39
CA THR A 186 -5.74 13.72 -10.01
C THR A 186 -6.85 14.08 -9.02
N ALA A 187 -7.71 15.04 -9.36
CA ALA A 187 -8.83 15.43 -8.50
C ALA A 187 -9.82 14.27 -8.30
N ARG A 188 -10.16 13.55 -9.37
CA ARG A 188 -11.03 12.37 -9.31
C ARG A 188 -10.44 11.26 -8.45
N LYS A 189 -9.16 10.92 -8.63
CA LYS A 189 -8.46 9.92 -7.80
C LYS A 189 -8.51 10.27 -6.31
N ARG A 190 -8.29 11.55 -5.97
CA ARG A 190 -8.36 12.02 -4.57
C ARG A 190 -9.76 11.94 -3.99
N ALA A 191 -10.79 12.33 -4.76
CA ALA A 191 -12.18 12.26 -4.30
C ALA A 191 -12.59 10.81 -3.99
N VAL A 192 -12.26 9.88 -4.89
CA VAL A 192 -12.51 8.44 -4.73
C VAL A 192 -11.77 7.90 -3.51
N ALA A 193 -10.46 8.19 -3.38
CA ALA A 193 -9.67 7.74 -2.25
C ALA A 193 -10.21 8.28 -0.91
N SER A 194 -10.65 9.53 -0.85
CA SER A 194 -11.25 10.14 0.34
C SER A 194 -12.57 9.48 0.75
N ASP A 195 -13.44 9.18 -0.22
CA ASP A 195 -14.69 8.47 0.03
C ASP A 195 -14.42 7.04 0.54
N MET A 196 -13.45 6.34 -0.07
CA MET A 196 -13.00 5.02 0.38
C MET A 196 -12.46 5.01 1.82
N ASP A 197 -11.65 6.01 2.21
CA ASP A 197 -11.16 6.14 3.59
C ASP A 197 -12.33 6.35 4.58
N GLY A 198 -13.32 7.18 4.21
CA GLY A 198 -14.54 7.36 5.01
C GLY A 198 -15.34 6.06 5.18
N LYS A 199 -15.44 5.25 4.11
CA LYS A 199 -16.07 3.92 4.15
C LYS A 199 -15.33 2.96 5.09
N ILE A 200 -13.99 2.91 5.03
CA ILE A 200 -13.16 2.09 5.93
C ILE A 200 -13.33 2.56 7.38
N GLU A 201 -13.35 3.87 7.62
CA GLU A 201 -13.54 4.42 8.95
C GLU A 201 -14.88 4.01 9.56
N ALA A 202 -15.97 4.13 8.78
CA ALA A 202 -17.28 3.71 9.23
C ALA A 202 -17.32 2.21 9.55
N PHE A 203 -16.74 1.39 8.67
CA PHE A 203 -16.64 -0.06 8.85
C PHE A 203 -15.85 -0.44 10.11
N MET A 204 -14.65 0.11 10.29
CA MET A 204 -13.82 -0.19 11.47
C MET A 204 -14.45 0.32 12.77
N ARG A 205 -15.25 1.40 12.71
CA ARG A 205 -16.01 1.89 13.86
C ARG A 205 -17.16 0.95 14.22
N GLN A 206 -17.92 0.49 13.22
CA GLN A 206 -19.01 -0.48 13.40
C GLN A 206 -18.50 -1.78 14.01
N TYR A 207 -17.35 -2.25 13.55
CA TYR A 207 -16.71 -3.48 14.03
C TYR A 207 -15.51 -3.21 14.94
N SER A 208 -15.63 -2.20 15.82
CA SER A 208 -14.54 -1.78 16.71
C SER A 208 -14.02 -2.89 17.63
N TRP A 209 -14.81 -3.94 17.88
CA TRP A 209 -14.37 -5.13 18.60
C TRP A 209 -13.24 -5.88 17.89
N ALA A 210 -13.17 -5.80 16.55
CA ALA A 210 -12.17 -6.44 15.70
C ALA A 210 -10.98 -5.52 15.37
N PHE A 211 -11.17 -4.20 15.43
CA PHE A 211 -10.18 -3.23 14.93
C PHE A 211 -9.78 -2.16 15.96
N GLY A 212 -10.20 -2.32 17.22
CA GLY A 212 -10.04 -1.32 18.28
C GLY A 212 -8.60 -0.92 18.57
N LYS A 213 -8.41 0.35 18.96
CA LYS A 213 -7.10 1.03 19.12
C LYS A 213 -6.37 0.67 20.43
N LYS A 214 -6.21 -0.61 20.74
CA LYS A 214 -5.42 -1.02 21.94
C LYS A 214 -3.96 -0.56 21.85
N LYS A 215 -3.41 -0.51 20.64
CA LYS A 215 -2.05 -0.05 20.33
C LYS A 215 -2.05 0.68 18.99
N LYS A 216 -1.14 1.65 18.85
CA LYS A 216 -0.88 2.29 17.56
C LYS A 216 -0.26 1.26 16.60
N PRO A 217 -0.86 1.01 15.43
CA PRO A 217 -0.30 0.06 14.47
C PRO A 217 0.99 0.62 13.86
N VAL A 218 1.93 -0.28 13.57
CA VAL A 218 3.22 0.04 12.92
C VAL A 218 3.28 -0.71 11.59
N GLY A 219 3.62 -0.01 10.51
CA GLY A 219 3.77 -0.62 9.19
C GLY A 219 5.04 -1.48 9.09
N LYS A 220 5.05 -2.42 8.13
CA LYS A 220 6.14 -3.39 7.95
C LYS A 220 7.50 -2.73 7.73
N LEU A 221 7.61 -1.75 6.82
CA LEU A 221 8.87 -1.03 6.57
C LEU A 221 9.35 -0.24 7.80
N THR A 222 8.45 0.42 8.51
CA THR A 222 8.79 1.14 9.75
C THR A 222 9.35 0.18 10.80
N ALA A 223 8.72 -0.98 10.96
CA ALA A 223 9.18 -2.03 11.88
C ALA A 223 10.53 -2.62 11.44
N TYR A 224 10.72 -2.87 10.14
CA TYR A 224 11.97 -3.38 9.56
C TYR A 224 13.17 -2.48 9.90
N PHE A 225 13.08 -1.17 9.62
CA PHE A 225 14.18 -0.26 9.97
C PHE A 225 14.35 -0.07 11.47
N SER A 226 13.28 -0.24 12.25
CA SER A 226 13.40 -0.23 13.72
C SER A 226 14.16 -1.44 14.23
N ALA A 227 13.94 -2.63 13.65
CA ALA A 227 14.69 -3.84 13.95
C ALA A 227 16.17 -3.72 13.57
N ILE A 228 16.48 -3.08 12.43
CA ILE A 228 17.87 -2.79 12.04
C ILE A 228 18.55 -1.86 13.04
N ARG A 229 17.89 -0.75 13.42
CA ARG A 229 18.44 0.18 14.43
C ARG A 229 18.64 -0.49 15.79
N ALA A 230 17.80 -1.45 16.13
CA ALA A 230 17.92 -2.24 17.36
C ALA A 230 18.96 -3.37 17.27
N GLY A 231 19.56 -3.61 16.10
CA GLY A 231 20.52 -4.68 15.88
C GLY A 231 19.90 -6.09 15.86
N THR A 232 18.58 -6.22 15.85
CA THR A 232 17.88 -7.52 15.77
C THR A 232 17.70 -8.00 14.32
N LEU A 233 18.04 -7.16 13.35
CA LEU A 233 18.08 -7.49 11.93
C LEU A 233 19.31 -6.85 11.28
N THR A 234 19.98 -7.56 10.39
CA THR A 234 21.07 -7.02 9.58
C THR A 234 20.54 -6.65 8.19
N LEU A 235 20.95 -5.50 7.67
CA LEU A 235 20.68 -5.16 6.28
C LEU A 235 21.56 -6.08 5.42
N ASP A 236 20.95 -6.99 4.65
CA ASP A 236 21.68 -7.75 3.64
C ASP A 236 22.20 -6.77 2.59
N ARG A 237 23.48 -6.40 2.70
CA ARG A 237 24.19 -5.65 1.67
C ARG A 237 24.81 -6.68 0.72
N TYR A 238 24.26 -6.78 -0.48
CA TYR A 238 24.94 -7.44 -1.59
C TYR A 238 25.94 -6.48 -2.22
#